data_AF-A0A3R9XAG0-F1
#
_entry.id   AF-A0A3R9XAG0-F1
#
_cell.length_a   1.000
_cell.length_b   1.000
_cell.length_c   1.000
_cell.angle_alpha   90.00
_cell.angle_beta   90.00
_cell.angle_gamma   90.00
#
_symmetry.space_group_name_H-M   'P 1'
#
loop_
_entity.id
_entity.type
_entity.pdbx_description
1 polymer ?
#
loop_
_entity_poly.entity_id
_entity_poly.type
_entity_poly.pdbx_seq_one_letter_code
_entity_poly.pdbx_strand_id
1 'polypeptide(L)'
;MLRALADGALQPIETQAVLLDSDGVRFVLRTVSSLARKDKARHAAAAADPLGDYDRSLFVADLAPSHYVLLNKFQLLAGHVLLVTRRFERQECLLSVEDFAALIACLSEVDGLGFYNGGVEAGASQRHKHLQLVPLPLADESPDEVPMERVLGSGSLLPFRHAFARLAPQATAPELHALYRELLHRCGISAIAGEEGELQSAPYNLLVRRGWMLVVPRSRACFESIPVNGIGFAGSLFLRSQEALDRVHAIGPMQVLRAVGMPQDVPHDA
;
A
#
# COMPACT_ATOMS: atom_id res chain seq x y z
N MET A 1 -10.38 0.76 -18.39
CA MET A 1 -9.23 1.70 -18.41
C MET A 1 -9.27 2.66 -19.60
N LEU A 2 -9.15 2.20 -20.86
CA LEU A 2 -9.11 3.10 -22.04
C LEU A 2 -10.30 4.08 -22.11
N ARG A 3 -11.51 3.62 -21.79
CA ARG A 3 -12.71 4.46 -21.70
C ARG A 3 -12.57 5.58 -20.68
N ALA A 4 -12.14 5.24 -19.46
CA ALA A 4 -11.95 6.18 -18.35
C ALA A 4 -10.82 7.20 -18.62
N LEU A 5 -9.84 6.85 -19.46
CA LEU A 5 -8.84 7.81 -19.94
C LEU A 5 -9.44 8.76 -20.97
N ALA A 6 -10.21 8.23 -21.92
CA ALA A 6 -10.80 9.01 -23.00
C ALA A 6 -11.85 10.03 -22.51
N ASP A 7 -12.58 9.73 -21.44
CA ASP A 7 -13.55 10.64 -20.83
C ASP A 7 -12.95 11.55 -19.73
N GLY A 8 -11.66 11.37 -19.39
CA GLY A 8 -10.94 12.17 -18.40
C GLY A 8 -11.25 11.84 -16.94
N ALA A 9 -12.01 10.77 -16.66
CA ALA A 9 -12.28 10.30 -15.31
C ALA A 9 -11.00 9.78 -14.63
N LEU A 10 -10.17 9.06 -15.38
CA LEU A 10 -8.87 8.52 -14.97
C LEU A 10 -7.76 9.51 -15.32
N GLN A 11 -6.97 9.90 -14.32
CA GLN A 11 -5.95 10.95 -14.41
C GLN A 11 -4.61 10.42 -13.90
N PRO A 12 -3.91 9.57 -14.68
CA PRO A 12 -2.61 9.03 -14.27
C PRO A 12 -1.61 10.14 -13.97
N ILE A 13 -0.76 9.90 -12.98
CA ILE A 13 0.35 10.81 -12.66
C ILE A 13 1.59 10.29 -13.41
N GLU A 14 2.03 11.07 -14.39
CA GLU A 14 3.29 10.75 -15.08
C GLU A 14 4.48 10.88 -14.12
N THR A 15 5.28 9.82 -14.07
CA THR A 15 6.49 9.76 -13.25
C THR A 15 7.67 9.22 -14.03
N GLN A 16 8.86 9.54 -13.55
CA GLN A 16 10.11 8.91 -13.96
C GLN A 16 10.67 8.11 -12.78
N ALA A 17 11.24 6.95 -13.05
CA ALA A 17 11.88 6.12 -12.04
C ALA A 17 13.40 6.32 -12.04
N VAL A 18 13.97 6.42 -10.84
CA VAL A 18 15.41 6.35 -10.57
C VAL A 18 15.64 5.20 -9.61
N LEU A 19 16.64 4.37 -9.88
CA LEU A 19 17.00 3.28 -8.98
C LEU A 19 18.08 3.73 -8.00
N LEU A 20 17.93 3.34 -6.74
CA LEU A 20 18.90 3.64 -5.69
C LEU A 20 19.09 2.42 -4.77
N ASP A 21 20.31 1.91 -4.70
CA ASP A 21 20.65 0.82 -3.77
C ASP A 21 20.79 1.35 -2.34
N SER A 22 20.15 0.69 -1.37
CA SER A 22 20.25 0.97 0.07
C SER A 22 20.02 -0.31 0.85
N ASP A 23 20.97 -0.68 1.71
CA ASP A 23 20.84 -1.79 2.67
C ASP A 23 20.42 -3.13 2.00
N GLY A 24 20.99 -3.42 0.83
CA GLY A 24 20.72 -4.65 0.07
C GLY A 24 19.46 -4.64 -0.79
N VAL A 25 18.70 -3.53 -0.79
CA VAL A 25 17.50 -3.34 -1.60
C VAL A 25 17.76 -2.32 -2.71
N ARG A 26 17.33 -2.62 -3.93
CA ARG A 26 17.39 -1.70 -5.07
C ARG A 26 16.07 -0.92 -5.16
N PHE A 27 15.97 0.17 -4.42
CA PHE A 27 14.74 0.96 -4.35
C PHE A 27 14.39 1.63 -5.68
N VAL A 28 13.09 1.76 -5.92
CA VAL A 28 12.53 2.57 -7.00
C VAL A 28 12.11 3.92 -6.44
N LEU A 29 12.71 5.01 -6.91
CA LEU A 29 12.33 6.37 -6.58
C LEU A 29 11.56 6.98 -7.74
N ARG A 30 10.26 7.21 -7.57
CA ARG A 30 9.38 7.81 -8.59
C ARG A 30 9.25 9.30 -8.38
N THR A 31 9.68 10.11 -9.33
CA THR A 31 9.49 11.57 -9.31
C THR A 31 8.43 12.00 -10.30
N VAL A 32 7.63 13.02 -9.94
CA VAL A 32 6.65 13.63 -10.86
C VAL A 32 7.38 14.23 -12.06
N SER A 33 6.93 13.92 -13.29
CA SER A 33 7.49 14.54 -14.49
C SER A 33 7.30 16.06 -14.45
N SER A 34 8.25 16.81 -15.02
CA SER A 34 8.15 18.27 -15.07
C SER A 34 6.92 18.77 -15.84
N LEU A 35 6.37 17.95 -16.74
CA LEU A 35 5.13 18.20 -17.46
C LEU A 35 3.92 18.15 -16.51
N ALA A 36 3.80 17.11 -15.68
CA ALA A 36 2.67 16.92 -14.76
C ALA A 36 2.58 17.98 -13.63
N ARG A 37 3.65 18.73 -13.34
CA ARG A 37 3.60 19.86 -12.39
C ARG A 37 2.78 21.05 -12.92
N LYS A 38 2.67 21.21 -14.24
CA LYS A 38 1.95 22.35 -14.86
C LYS A 38 0.43 22.16 -14.87
N ASP A 39 -0.05 20.92 -14.80
CA ASP A 39 -1.48 20.60 -14.93
C ASP A 39 -2.26 20.64 -13.59
N LYS A 40 -1.58 20.85 -12.45
CA LYS A 40 -2.15 20.71 -11.09
C LYS A 40 -3.06 21.85 -10.61
N ALA A 41 -3.59 22.69 -11.50
CA ALA A 41 -4.38 23.88 -11.18
C ALA A 41 -5.90 23.72 -11.34
N ARG A 42 -6.46 22.52 -11.13
CA ARG A 42 -7.92 22.30 -11.07
C ARG A 42 -8.29 21.38 -9.93
N HIS A 43 -8.75 21.94 -8.82
CA HIS A 43 -9.45 21.19 -7.77
C HIS A 43 -10.94 21.49 -7.86
N ALA A 44 -11.73 20.47 -8.21
CA ALA A 44 -13.16 20.45 -7.93
C ALA A 44 -13.39 20.19 -6.42
N ALA A 45 -14.56 20.55 -5.90
CA ALA A 45 -14.94 20.22 -4.53
C ALA A 45 -14.87 18.69 -4.35
N ALA A 46 -14.08 18.24 -3.37
CA ALA A 46 -13.96 16.81 -3.08
C ALA A 46 -15.26 16.31 -2.43
N ALA A 47 -15.81 15.20 -2.94
CA ALA A 47 -16.89 14.49 -2.27
C ALA A 47 -16.46 14.09 -0.84
N ALA A 48 -17.42 14.05 0.09
CA ALA A 48 -17.14 13.65 1.48
C ALA A 48 -16.66 12.19 1.57
N ASP A 49 -17.18 11.32 0.70
CA ASP A 49 -16.72 9.95 0.49
C ASP A 49 -16.58 9.68 -1.02
N PRO A 50 -15.42 9.97 -1.63
CA PRO A 50 -15.20 9.77 -3.06
C PRO A 50 -15.11 8.29 -3.47
N LEU A 51 -15.02 7.38 -2.49
CA LEU A 51 -15.07 5.95 -2.74
C LEU A 51 -16.51 5.44 -2.70
N GLY A 52 -17.41 6.04 -1.92
CA GLY A 52 -18.85 5.72 -1.93
C GLY A 52 -19.64 6.43 -3.04
N ASP A 53 -19.27 7.68 -3.37
CA ASP A 53 -19.84 8.49 -4.45
C ASP A 53 -18.83 8.61 -5.61
N TYR A 54 -18.45 7.45 -6.15
CA TYR A 54 -17.42 7.35 -7.18
C TYR A 54 -17.95 7.67 -8.58
N ASP A 55 -17.04 8.14 -9.44
CA ASP A 55 -17.32 8.25 -10.87
C ASP A 55 -17.52 6.86 -11.49
N ARG A 56 -18.66 6.64 -12.15
CA ARG A 56 -19.01 5.36 -12.77
C ARG A 56 -18.03 4.93 -13.86
N SER A 57 -17.30 5.86 -14.47
CA SER A 57 -16.24 5.52 -15.42
C SER A 57 -15.02 4.88 -14.76
N LEU A 58 -14.86 5.04 -13.43
CA LEU A 58 -13.81 4.36 -12.65
C LEU A 58 -14.23 2.97 -12.18
N PHE A 59 -15.53 2.62 -12.22
CA PHE A 59 -16.01 1.29 -11.84
C PHE A 59 -15.50 0.22 -12.81
N VAL A 60 -15.00 -0.88 -12.25
CA VAL A 60 -14.48 -2.02 -13.02
C VAL A 60 -15.45 -3.20 -12.96
N ALA A 61 -15.73 -3.69 -11.74
CA ALA A 61 -16.55 -4.87 -11.52
C ALA A 61 -17.02 -4.98 -10.07
N ASP A 62 -18.07 -5.77 -9.84
CA ASP A 62 -18.44 -6.23 -8.50
C ASP A 62 -17.55 -7.41 -8.05
N LEU A 63 -17.18 -7.42 -6.77
CA LEU A 63 -16.59 -8.55 -6.06
C LEU A 63 -17.60 -9.00 -5.00
N ALA A 64 -18.68 -9.62 -5.48
CA ALA A 64 -19.88 -9.88 -4.70
C ALA A 64 -19.61 -10.75 -3.44
N PRO A 65 -20.43 -10.59 -2.37
CA PRO A 65 -21.40 -9.53 -2.15
C PRO A 65 -20.80 -8.26 -1.50
N SER A 66 -19.60 -8.35 -0.94
CA SER A 66 -19.05 -7.38 0.00
C SER A 66 -18.25 -6.24 -0.63
N HIS A 67 -17.71 -6.41 -1.84
CA HIS A 67 -16.76 -5.47 -2.44
C HIS A 67 -17.12 -5.08 -3.88
N TYR A 68 -16.47 -4.03 -4.36
CA TYR A 68 -16.37 -3.68 -5.78
C TYR A 68 -14.99 -3.13 -6.09
N VAL A 69 -14.64 -3.11 -7.37
CA VAL A 69 -13.33 -2.66 -7.86
C VAL A 69 -13.47 -1.32 -8.56
N LEU A 70 -12.66 -0.35 -8.15
CA LEU A 70 -12.48 0.92 -8.84
C LEU A 70 -11.07 1.03 -9.42
N LEU A 71 -10.92 1.71 -10.54
CA LEU A 71 -9.64 2.27 -10.96
C LEU A 71 -9.25 3.40 -10.02
N ASN A 72 -7.99 3.42 -9.57
CA ASN A 72 -7.48 4.55 -8.83
C ASN A 72 -7.38 5.77 -9.76
N LYS A 73 -8.19 6.79 -9.48
CA LYS A 73 -8.28 8.03 -10.26
C LYS A 73 -6.91 8.65 -10.54
N PHE A 74 -6.01 8.65 -9.56
CA PHE A 74 -4.68 9.27 -9.63
C PHE A 74 -3.57 8.22 -9.59
N GLN A 75 -3.67 7.22 -10.47
CA GLN A 75 -2.73 6.10 -10.49
C GLN A 75 -1.30 6.53 -10.83
N LEU A 76 -0.34 6.06 -10.03
CA LEU A 76 1.10 6.12 -10.32
C LEU A 76 1.55 4.92 -11.17
N LEU A 77 0.89 3.78 -10.98
CA LEU A 77 1.15 2.53 -11.69
C LEU A 77 -0.09 2.20 -12.51
N ALA A 78 0.09 1.96 -13.80
CA ALA A 78 -1.01 1.61 -14.69
C ALA A 78 -1.71 0.34 -14.19
N GLY A 79 -3.04 0.37 -14.13
CA GLY A 79 -3.83 -0.74 -13.62
C GLY A 79 -3.93 -0.79 -12.09
N HIS A 80 -3.53 0.26 -11.38
CA HIS A 80 -3.78 0.39 -9.94
C HIS A 80 -5.29 0.45 -9.67
N VAL A 81 -5.79 -0.55 -8.93
CA VAL A 81 -7.19 -0.64 -8.52
C VAL A 81 -7.37 -0.58 -7.01
N LEU A 82 -8.58 -0.18 -6.60
CA LEU A 82 -9.05 -0.15 -5.22
C LEU A 82 -10.14 -1.22 -5.07
N LEU A 83 -10.00 -2.10 -4.09
CA LEU A 83 -11.02 -3.06 -3.69
C LEU A 83 -11.75 -2.45 -2.49
N VAL A 84 -12.91 -1.86 -2.74
CA VAL A 84 -13.64 -1.04 -1.77
C VAL A 84 -14.78 -1.85 -1.18
N THR A 85 -14.99 -1.74 0.13
CA THR A 85 -16.16 -2.32 0.79
C THR A 85 -17.45 -1.70 0.23
N ARG A 86 -18.52 -2.48 0.12
CA ARG A 86 -19.80 -2.00 -0.41
C ARG A 86 -20.51 -1.08 0.57
N ARG A 87 -20.43 -1.43 1.85
CA ARG A 87 -20.88 -0.57 2.94
C ARG A 87 -19.71 0.27 3.38
N PHE A 88 -20.01 1.48 3.84
CA PHE A 88 -19.00 2.28 4.52
C PHE A 88 -18.53 1.53 5.76
N GLU A 89 -17.27 1.13 5.73
CA GLU A 89 -16.50 0.69 6.89
C GLU A 89 -15.33 1.66 7.06
N ARG A 90 -14.88 1.86 8.29
CA ARG A 90 -13.73 2.74 8.53
C ARG A 90 -12.44 2.09 8.03
N GLN A 91 -11.53 2.90 7.50
CA GLN A 91 -10.19 2.48 7.08
C GLN A 91 -9.28 2.06 8.25
N GLU A 92 -9.75 2.18 9.51
CA GLU A 92 -9.07 1.59 10.67
C GLU A 92 -9.68 0.25 11.12
N CYS A 93 -10.77 -0.20 10.49
CA CYS A 93 -11.33 -1.52 10.74
C CYS A 93 -10.38 -2.59 10.20
N LEU A 94 -10.11 -3.59 11.03
CA LEU A 94 -9.29 -4.74 10.66
C LEU A 94 -9.90 -5.47 9.45
N LEU A 95 -9.03 -6.06 8.63
CA LEU A 95 -9.46 -6.86 7.49
C LEU A 95 -10.15 -8.14 7.96
N SER A 96 -11.28 -8.47 7.33
CA SER A 96 -12.09 -9.66 7.51
C SER A 96 -11.71 -10.75 6.49
N VAL A 97 -12.34 -11.91 6.61
CA VAL A 97 -12.19 -12.99 5.63
C VAL A 97 -12.67 -12.55 4.24
N GLU A 98 -13.73 -11.74 4.16
CA GLU A 98 -14.26 -11.21 2.90
C GLU A 98 -13.29 -10.27 2.19
N ASP A 99 -12.53 -9.46 2.94
CA ASP A 99 -11.46 -8.62 2.37
C ASP A 99 -10.39 -9.47 1.69
N PHE A 100 -9.97 -10.56 2.35
CA PHE A 100 -9.00 -11.50 1.77
C PHE A 100 -9.58 -12.30 0.60
N ALA A 101 -10.86 -12.65 0.63
CA ALA A 101 -11.54 -13.29 -0.50
C ALA A 101 -11.58 -12.38 -1.73
N ALA A 102 -11.90 -11.10 -1.55
CA ALA A 102 -11.85 -10.09 -2.59
C ALA A 102 -10.43 -9.93 -3.15
N LEU A 103 -9.43 -9.90 -2.26
CA LEU A 103 -8.03 -9.80 -2.66
C LEU A 103 -7.55 -11.02 -3.47
N ILE A 104 -7.89 -12.24 -3.02
CA ILE A 104 -7.57 -13.47 -3.74
C ILE A 104 -8.18 -13.46 -5.14
N ALA A 105 -9.45 -13.03 -5.27
CA ALA A 105 -10.14 -12.97 -6.56
C ALA A 105 -9.46 -12.01 -7.55
N CYS A 106 -8.88 -10.90 -7.09
CA CYS A 106 -8.10 -10.04 -7.98
C CYS A 106 -6.70 -10.59 -8.25
N LEU A 107 -6.03 -11.12 -7.21
CA LEU A 107 -4.70 -11.70 -7.34
C LEU A 107 -4.70 -12.96 -8.20
N SER A 108 -5.82 -13.66 -8.42
CA SER A 108 -5.91 -14.80 -9.35
C SER A 108 -5.81 -14.37 -10.81
N GLU A 109 -6.33 -13.17 -11.14
CA GLU A 109 -6.40 -12.63 -12.50
C GLU A 109 -5.14 -11.84 -12.89
N VAL A 110 -4.50 -11.18 -11.91
CA VAL A 110 -3.36 -10.29 -12.14
C VAL A 110 -2.22 -10.69 -11.20
N ASP A 111 -1.01 -10.84 -11.74
CA ASP A 111 0.18 -10.88 -10.86
C ASP A 111 0.44 -9.47 -10.34
N GLY A 112 0.43 -9.34 -9.03
CA GLY A 112 0.24 -8.06 -8.38
C GLY A 112 0.63 -8.09 -6.92
N LEU A 113 0.69 -6.89 -6.36
CA LEU A 113 0.90 -6.64 -4.95
C LEU A 113 -0.35 -5.99 -4.36
N GLY A 114 -1.01 -6.71 -3.46
CA GLY A 114 -2.06 -6.19 -2.61
C GLY A 114 -1.47 -5.42 -1.43
N PHE A 115 -2.08 -4.30 -1.04
CA PHE A 115 -1.70 -3.60 0.17
C PHE A 115 -2.85 -2.87 0.85
N TYR A 116 -2.73 -2.69 2.16
CA TYR A 116 -3.66 -1.94 3.00
C TYR A 116 -2.89 -0.90 3.81
N ASN A 117 -3.44 0.31 3.88
CA ASN A 117 -2.96 1.36 4.77
C ASN A 117 -3.98 1.51 5.89
N GLY A 118 -3.76 0.81 7.01
CA GLY A 118 -4.64 0.88 8.16
C GLY A 118 -4.37 2.16 8.94
N GLY A 119 -5.16 3.21 8.73
CA GLY A 119 -5.05 4.49 9.44
C GLY A 119 -4.15 5.56 8.77
N VAL A 120 -4.30 6.80 9.24
CA VAL A 120 -3.69 8.00 8.63
C VAL A 120 -2.16 7.92 8.64
N GLU A 121 -1.56 7.47 9.74
CA GLU A 121 -0.11 7.31 9.89
C GLU A 121 0.45 6.20 8.98
N ALA A 122 -0.39 5.29 8.51
CA ALA A 122 -0.02 4.31 7.50
C ALA A 122 -0.08 4.84 6.06
N GLY A 123 -0.45 6.11 5.88
CA GLY A 123 -0.59 6.75 4.58
C GLY A 123 -1.97 6.58 3.95
N ALA A 124 -3.00 6.27 4.73
CA ALA A 124 -4.38 6.26 4.26
C ALA A 124 -4.83 7.68 3.87
N SER A 125 -5.45 7.82 2.69
CA SER A 125 -5.99 9.08 2.18
C SER A 125 -7.52 9.15 2.19
N GLN A 126 -8.18 8.02 2.35
CA GLN A 126 -9.64 7.88 2.38
C GLN A 126 -10.09 7.17 3.65
N ARG A 127 -11.28 7.52 4.13
CA ARG A 127 -11.87 6.93 5.35
C ARG A 127 -12.65 5.65 5.08
N HIS A 128 -13.18 5.50 3.87
CA HIS A 128 -13.90 4.30 3.47
C HIS A 128 -12.89 3.17 3.26
N LYS A 129 -13.10 2.04 3.93
CA LYS A 129 -12.27 0.85 3.88
C LYS A 129 -12.03 0.37 2.45
N HIS A 130 -10.76 0.28 2.08
CA HIS A 130 -10.33 -0.26 0.80
C HIS A 130 -8.95 -0.91 0.89
N LEU A 131 -8.81 -2.04 0.20
CA LEU A 131 -7.53 -2.60 -0.20
C LEU A 131 -7.11 -1.97 -1.52
N GLN A 132 -5.82 -1.97 -1.78
CA GLN A 132 -5.23 -1.50 -3.03
C GLN A 132 -4.49 -2.64 -3.70
N LEU A 133 -4.53 -2.70 -5.02
CA LEU A 133 -3.75 -3.67 -5.80
C LEU A 133 -3.08 -2.94 -6.95
N VAL A 134 -1.78 -3.19 -7.08
CA VAL A 134 -0.97 -2.73 -8.22
C VAL A 134 -0.44 -3.94 -8.98
N PRO A 135 -0.47 -3.92 -10.32
CA PRO A 135 0.22 -4.94 -11.12
C PRO A 135 1.73 -4.91 -10.88
N LEU A 136 2.37 -6.05 -11.07
CA LEU A 136 3.83 -6.17 -11.10
C LEU A 136 4.35 -6.19 -12.54
N PRO A 137 5.61 -5.76 -12.78
CA PRO A 137 6.58 -5.25 -11.79
C PRO A 137 6.23 -3.85 -11.26
N LEU A 138 6.74 -3.48 -10.08
CA LEU A 138 6.55 -2.13 -9.52
C LEU A 138 7.26 -1.04 -10.32
N ALA A 139 8.21 -1.40 -11.18
CA ALA A 139 8.87 -0.54 -12.16
C ALA A 139 9.54 -1.41 -13.22
N ASP A 140 9.33 -1.09 -14.50
CA ASP A 140 9.94 -1.82 -15.63
C ASP A 140 11.47 -1.64 -15.64
N GLU A 141 11.96 -0.54 -15.08
CA GLU A 141 13.39 -0.25 -14.95
C GLU A 141 14.08 -1.13 -13.89
N SER A 142 13.32 -1.68 -12.95
CA SER A 142 13.85 -2.49 -11.84
C SER A 142 14.07 -3.94 -12.28
N PRO A 143 15.21 -4.56 -11.92
CA PRO A 143 15.40 -6.00 -12.14
C PRO A 143 14.54 -6.86 -11.19
N ASP A 144 14.03 -6.27 -10.10
CA ASP A 144 13.15 -6.93 -9.14
C ASP A 144 11.72 -6.43 -9.30
N GLU A 145 10.76 -7.36 -9.37
CA GLU A 145 9.33 -7.02 -9.44
C GLU A 145 8.88 -6.27 -8.18
N VAL A 146 9.35 -6.73 -7.02
CA VAL A 146 9.17 -6.08 -5.71
C VAL A 146 10.53 -5.96 -5.04
N PRO A 147 11.17 -4.77 -5.02
CA PRO A 147 12.54 -4.62 -4.51
C PRO A 147 12.78 -5.17 -3.09
N MET A 148 11.80 -5.01 -2.19
CA MET A 148 11.93 -5.47 -0.81
C MET A 148 12.08 -7.00 -0.70
N GLU A 149 11.68 -7.78 -1.71
CA GLU A 149 11.86 -9.24 -1.70
C GLU A 149 13.31 -9.70 -1.57
N ARG A 150 14.28 -8.86 -1.95
CA ARG A 150 15.73 -9.15 -1.79
C ARG A 150 16.15 -9.42 -0.35
N VAL A 151 15.46 -8.81 0.61
CA VAL A 151 15.77 -8.90 2.04
C VAL A 151 14.66 -9.57 2.85
N LEU A 152 13.49 -9.78 2.25
CA LEU A 152 12.40 -10.51 2.91
C LEU A 152 12.64 -12.02 2.89
N GLY A 153 12.60 -12.63 4.08
CA GLY A 153 12.72 -14.08 4.23
C GLY A 153 14.16 -14.61 4.11
N SER A 154 15.16 -13.74 3.96
CA SER A 154 16.59 -14.11 4.09
C SER A 154 17.05 -14.23 5.54
N GLY A 155 16.17 -13.92 6.51
CA GLY A 155 16.53 -13.78 7.93
C GLY A 155 17.15 -12.42 8.27
N SER A 156 17.30 -11.52 7.29
CA SER A 156 17.79 -10.16 7.52
C SER A 156 16.78 -9.37 8.36
N LEU A 157 17.23 -8.79 9.47
CA LEU A 157 16.41 -7.88 10.26
C LEU A 157 16.33 -6.52 9.56
N LEU A 158 15.13 -6.13 9.13
CA LEU A 158 14.86 -4.77 8.67
C LEU A 158 14.95 -3.79 9.85
N PRO A 159 15.36 -2.52 9.62
CA PRO A 159 15.60 -1.55 10.69
C PRO A 159 14.31 -0.98 11.32
N PHE A 160 13.17 -1.62 11.10
CA PHE A 160 11.86 -1.28 11.64
C PHE A 160 11.13 -2.57 12.02
N ARG A 161 10.22 -2.46 12.99
CA ARG A 161 9.34 -3.56 13.39
C ARG A 161 8.52 -4.03 12.20
N HIS A 162 8.49 -5.33 12.00
CA HIS A 162 7.71 -5.97 10.96
C HIS A 162 7.45 -7.42 11.35
N ALA A 163 6.44 -8.03 10.74
CA ALA A 163 6.21 -9.46 10.80
C ALA A 163 6.02 -9.97 9.36
N PHE A 164 6.79 -10.98 8.99
CA PHE A 164 6.81 -11.57 7.66
C PHE A 164 6.47 -13.05 7.75
N ALA A 165 5.69 -13.55 6.79
CA ALA A 165 5.48 -14.97 6.59
C ALA A 165 5.37 -15.33 5.12
N ARG A 166 5.88 -16.52 4.77
CA ARG A 166 5.62 -17.14 3.47
C ARG A 166 4.20 -17.71 3.46
N LEU A 167 3.55 -17.63 2.30
CA LEU A 167 2.23 -18.21 2.09
C LEU A 167 2.36 -19.57 1.41
N ALA A 168 1.52 -20.51 1.83
CA ALA A 168 1.30 -21.72 1.07
C ALA A 168 0.66 -21.37 -0.29
N PRO A 169 1.00 -22.07 -1.37
CA PRO A 169 0.27 -21.96 -2.62
C PRO A 169 -1.22 -22.20 -2.38
N GLN A 170 -2.07 -21.39 -3.00
CA GLN A 170 -3.53 -21.54 -2.95
C GLN A 170 -4.15 -21.42 -1.53
N ALA A 171 -3.48 -20.71 -0.61
CA ALA A 171 -4.06 -20.39 0.69
C ALA A 171 -5.46 -19.74 0.55
N THR A 172 -6.40 -20.25 1.33
CA THR A 172 -7.79 -19.80 1.36
C THR A 172 -7.93 -18.47 2.11
N ALA A 173 -9.03 -17.75 1.90
CA ALA A 173 -9.27 -16.48 2.59
C ALA A 173 -9.26 -16.61 4.13
N PRO A 174 -9.86 -17.65 4.76
CA PRO A 174 -9.73 -17.87 6.21
C PRO A 174 -8.28 -18.11 6.67
N GLU A 175 -7.47 -18.82 5.89
CA GLU A 175 -6.05 -19.06 6.23
C GLU A 175 -5.22 -17.78 6.13
N LEU A 176 -5.44 -16.97 5.08
CA LEU A 176 -4.80 -15.66 4.96
C LEU A 176 -5.22 -14.73 6.11
N HIS A 177 -6.50 -14.71 6.46
CA HIS A 177 -7.00 -13.93 7.58
C HIS A 177 -6.38 -14.38 8.91
N ALA A 178 -6.31 -15.69 9.18
CA ALA A 178 -5.68 -16.22 10.39
C ALA A 178 -4.19 -15.84 10.48
N LEU A 179 -3.45 -15.96 9.37
CA LEU A 179 -2.06 -15.53 9.32
C LEU A 179 -1.91 -14.02 9.53
N TYR A 180 -2.78 -13.22 8.91
CA TYR A 180 -2.80 -11.77 9.11
C TYR A 180 -2.98 -11.40 10.59
N ARG A 181 -3.90 -12.05 11.29
CA ARG A 181 -4.12 -11.84 12.74
C ARG A 181 -2.88 -12.20 13.56
N GLU A 182 -2.23 -13.30 13.21
CA GLU A 182 -0.97 -13.71 13.83
C GLU A 182 0.16 -12.69 13.59
N LEU A 183 0.33 -12.20 12.36
CA LEU A 183 1.34 -11.19 12.04
C LEU A 183 1.08 -9.85 12.74
N LEU A 184 -0.19 -9.44 12.87
CA LEU A 184 -0.56 -8.29 13.68
C LEU A 184 -0.17 -8.48 15.15
N HIS A 185 -0.48 -9.65 15.72
CA HIS A 185 -0.15 -9.96 17.10
C HIS A 185 1.37 -9.90 17.36
N ARG A 186 2.18 -10.49 16.48
CA ARG A 186 3.66 -10.41 16.54
C ARG A 186 4.19 -8.98 16.47
N CYS A 187 3.44 -8.10 15.83
CA CYS A 187 3.73 -6.68 15.70
C CYS A 187 3.20 -5.83 16.87
N GLY A 188 2.54 -6.45 17.86
CA GLY A 188 1.92 -5.74 18.99
C GLY A 188 0.62 -5.00 18.63
N ILE A 189 -0.02 -5.36 17.51
CA ILE A 189 -1.29 -4.78 17.07
C ILE A 189 -2.42 -5.73 17.46
N SER A 190 -3.37 -5.20 18.23
CA SER A 190 -4.52 -5.95 18.76
C SER A 190 -5.82 -5.44 18.15
N ALA A 191 -6.88 -6.24 18.26
CA ALA A 191 -8.24 -5.81 17.98
C ALA A 191 -8.82 -5.03 19.16
N ILE A 192 -9.45 -3.91 18.84
CA ILE A 192 -10.27 -3.13 19.77
C ILE A 192 -11.71 -3.25 19.28
N ALA A 193 -12.58 -3.85 20.09
CA ALA A 193 -14.00 -3.95 19.76
C ALA A 193 -14.61 -2.54 19.65
N GLY A 194 -15.27 -2.27 18.52
CA GLY A 194 -16.05 -1.06 18.27
C GLY A 194 -17.45 -1.39 17.78
N GLU A 195 -18.32 -0.39 17.72
CA GLU A 195 -19.72 -0.56 17.28
C GLU A 195 -19.82 -1.02 15.81
N GLU A 196 -18.85 -0.63 14.97
CA GLU A 196 -18.81 -0.90 13.53
C GLU A 196 -17.85 -2.05 13.15
N GLY A 197 -17.36 -2.80 14.15
CA GLY A 197 -16.41 -3.90 13.95
C GLY A 197 -15.14 -3.78 14.81
N GLU A 198 -14.15 -4.62 14.55
CA GLU A 198 -12.87 -4.58 15.25
C GLU A 198 -11.94 -3.53 14.63
N LEU A 199 -11.57 -2.52 15.41
CA LEU A 199 -10.57 -1.53 15.04
C LEU A 199 -9.17 -2.01 15.38
N GLN A 200 -8.19 -1.60 14.59
CA GLN A 200 -6.77 -1.79 14.90
C GLN A 200 -6.34 -0.94 16.10
N SER A 201 -5.49 -1.49 16.98
CA SER A 201 -4.94 -0.73 18.12
C SER A 201 -3.81 0.24 17.75
N ALA A 202 -3.19 0.06 16.59
CA ALA A 202 -2.14 0.92 16.07
C ALA A 202 -2.16 0.92 14.52
N PRO A 203 -1.68 1.99 13.87
CA PRO A 203 -1.64 2.06 12.41
C PRO A 203 -0.58 1.13 11.83
N TYR A 204 -0.87 0.55 10.66
CA TYR A 204 0.03 -0.39 10.00
C TYR A 204 -0.15 -0.41 8.49
N ASN A 205 0.90 -0.84 7.79
CA ASN A 205 0.78 -1.32 6.42
C ASN A 205 0.73 -2.84 6.40
N LEU A 206 -0.17 -3.38 5.58
CA LEU A 206 -0.14 -4.77 5.16
C LEU A 206 0.24 -4.81 3.68
N LEU A 207 1.11 -5.75 3.32
CA LEU A 207 1.43 -6.10 1.95
C LEU A 207 1.20 -7.59 1.76
N VAL A 208 0.58 -7.98 0.64
CA VAL A 208 0.24 -9.36 0.32
C VAL A 208 0.58 -9.63 -1.14
N ARG A 209 1.41 -10.64 -1.37
CA ARG A 209 1.66 -11.24 -2.69
C ARG A 209 1.28 -12.72 -2.60
N ARG A 210 1.05 -13.40 -3.73
CA ARG A 210 0.71 -14.85 -3.77
C ARG A 210 1.63 -15.74 -2.91
N GLY A 211 2.90 -15.36 -2.71
CA GLY A 211 3.88 -16.17 -1.95
C GLY A 211 4.23 -15.66 -0.55
N TRP A 212 3.73 -14.51 -0.11
CA TRP A 212 4.10 -13.95 1.20
C TRP A 212 3.16 -12.84 1.70
N MET A 213 3.23 -12.59 3.00
CA MET A 213 2.53 -11.51 3.68
C MET A 213 3.50 -10.75 4.60
N LEU A 214 3.39 -9.42 4.62
CA LEU A 214 4.20 -8.52 5.45
C LEU A 214 3.29 -7.53 6.17
N VAL A 215 3.45 -7.43 7.49
CA VAL A 215 2.85 -6.38 8.32
C VAL A 215 3.96 -5.46 8.81
N VAL A 216 3.76 -4.15 8.69
CA VAL A 216 4.67 -3.12 9.19
C VAL A 216 3.90 -2.10 10.03
N PRO A 217 4.09 -2.07 11.36
CA PRO A 217 3.52 -1.03 12.23
C PRO A 217 4.13 0.33 11.93
N ARG A 218 3.28 1.36 11.94
CA ARG A 218 3.63 2.71 11.50
C ARG A 218 3.62 3.69 12.66
N SER A 219 4.53 4.66 12.62
CA SER A 219 4.64 5.71 13.64
C SER A 219 4.20 7.08 13.13
N ARG A 220 4.29 7.31 11.81
CA ARG A 220 3.90 8.56 11.14
C ARG A 220 3.74 8.35 9.64
N ALA A 221 2.91 9.17 9.00
CA ALA A 221 2.61 9.10 7.57
C ALA A 221 3.79 9.54 6.67
N CYS A 222 4.62 10.47 7.17
CA CYS A 222 5.65 11.12 6.39
C CYS A 222 7.00 11.09 7.09
N PHE A 223 8.06 10.97 6.30
CA PHE A 223 9.40 11.38 6.71
C PHE A 223 9.62 12.81 6.23
N GLU A 224 9.74 13.76 7.14
CA GLU A 224 9.71 15.19 6.79
C GLU A 224 8.46 15.50 5.93
N SER A 225 8.63 15.95 4.69
CA SER A 225 7.54 16.21 3.73
C SER A 225 7.24 15.05 2.77
N ILE A 226 7.96 13.92 2.89
CA ILE A 226 7.88 12.77 1.98
C ILE A 226 6.82 11.78 2.49
N PRO A 227 5.69 11.61 1.80
CA PRO A 227 4.67 10.66 2.19
C PRO A 227 5.11 9.21 1.94
N VAL A 228 4.84 8.32 2.91
CA VAL A 228 5.15 6.89 2.81
C VAL A 228 3.90 6.07 3.13
N ASN A 229 3.52 5.20 2.20
CA ASN A 229 2.42 4.25 2.35
C ASN A 229 2.93 2.80 2.18
N GLY A 230 2.04 1.83 2.05
CA GLY A 230 2.41 0.41 1.88
C GLY A 230 3.40 0.15 0.75
N ILE A 231 3.28 0.83 -0.40
CA ILE A 231 4.21 0.66 -1.54
C ILE A 231 5.65 1.11 -1.19
N GLY A 232 5.81 2.05 -0.26
CA GLY A 232 7.12 2.42 0.29
C GLY A 232 7.84 1.22 0.88
N PHE A 233 7.13 0.39 1.65
CA PHE A 233 7.67 -0.84 2.25
C PHE A 233 7.79 -2.01 1.26
N ALA A 234 7.27 -1.87 0.04
CA ALA A 234 7.60 -2.74 -1.09
C ALA A 234 8.93 -2.33 -1.77
N GLY A 235 9.51 -1.21 -1.37
CA GLY A 235 10.76 -0.66 -1.92
C GLY A 235 10.55 0.39 -3.03
N SER A 236 9.36 1.01 -3.10
CA SER A 236 9.06 2.05 -4.10
C SER A 236 8.52 3.33 -3.45
N LEU A 237 9.24 4.44 -3.58
CA LEU A 237 8.90 5.72 -2.98
C LEU A 237 8.42 6.72 -4.04
N PHE A 238 7.38 7.50 -3.72
CA PHE A 238 6.89 8.57 -4.58
C PHE A 238 7.30 9.94 -4.04
N LEU A 239 8.07 10.68 -4.84
CA LEU A 239 8.72 11.93 -4.48
C LEU A 239 8.17 13.08 -5.34
N ARG A 240 7.67 14.12 -4.67
CA ARG A 240 6.93 15.22 -5.35
C ARG A 240 7.84 16.35 -5.84
N SER A 241 9.07 16.44 -5.33
CA SER A 241 10.02 17.53 -5.61
C SER A 241 11.43 16.98 -5.85
N GLN A 242 12.29 17.80 -6.46
CA GLN A 242 13.73 17.48 -6.57
C GLN A 242 14.38 17.48 -5.18
N GLU A 243 13.99 18.42 -4.31
CA GLU A 243 14.44 18.47 -2.92
C GLU A 243 14.16 17.15 -2.16
N ALA A 244 12.99 16.55 -2.36
CA ALA A 244 12.68 15.24 -1.78
C ALA A 244 13.59 14.13 -2.32
N LEU A 245 13.90 14.14 -3.62
CA LEU A 245 14.84 13.20 -4.23
C LEU A 245 16.25 13.36 -3.65
N ASP A 246 16.76 14.59 -3.60
CA ASP A 246 18.08 14.90 -3.05
C ASP A 246 18.15 14.49 -1.57
N ARG A 247 17.07 14.70 -0.81
CA ARG A 247 16.97 14.28 0.58
C ARG A 247 17.04 12.75 0.74
N VAL A 248 16.33 12.00 -0.10
CA VAL A 248 16.37 10.53 -0.09
C VAL A 248 17.75 10.02 -0.49
N HIS A 249 18.40 10.64 -1.48
CA HIS A 249 19.79 10.29 -1.84
C HIS A 249 20.77 10.51 -0.69
N ALA A 250 20.59 11.59 0.08
CA ALA A 250 21.49 11.91 1.17
C ALA A 250 21.35 10.97 2.38
N ILE A 251 20.14 10.56 2.75
CA ILE A 251 19.90 9.74 3.95
C ILE A 251 19.75 8.24 3.66
N GLY A 252 19.39 7.88 2.43
CA GLY A 252 19.08 6.52 2.02
C GLY A 252 17.60 6.16 2.23
N PRO A 253 16.94 5.52 1.26
CA PRO A 253 15.51 5.17 1.32
C PRO A 253 15.18 4.18 2.46
N MET A 254 16.10 3.32 2.86
CA MET A 254 15.88 2.45 4.01
C MET A 254 15.76 3.25 5.32
N GLN A 255 16.54 4.32 5.48
CA GLN A 255 16.43 5.21 6.66
C GLN A 255 15.12 6.01 6.65
N VAL A 256 14.61 6.35 5.46
CA VAL A 256 13.26 6.93 5.32
C VAL A 256 12.21 5.96 5.86
N LEU A 257 12.25 4.68 5.47
CA LEU A 257 11.33 3.66 5.99
C LEU A 257 11.46 3.46 7.50
N ARG A 258 12.70 3.39 8.01
CA ARG A 258 12.98 3.33 9.45
C ARG A 258 12.33 4.49 10.22
N ALA A 259 12.41 5.71 9.68
CA ALA A 259 11.89 6.90 10.35
C ALA A 259 10.34 6.94 10.43
N VAL A 260 9.65 6.19 9.57
CA VAL A 260 8.18 6.15 9.53
C VAL A 260 7.57 4.84 10.06
N GLY A 261 8.40 3.81 10.22
CA GLY A 261 8.05 2.57 10.90
C GLY A 261 8.15 2.72 12.42
N MET A 262 7.61 1.74 13.14
CA MET A 262 7.94 1.57 14.56
C MET A 262 9.34 0.98 14.71
N PRO A 263 10.11 1.35 15.75
CA PRO A 263 11.39 0.73 16.02
C PRO A 263 11.20 -0.77 16.32
N GLN A 264 12.16 -1.60 15.91
CA GLN A 264 12.25 -2.96 16.41
C GLN A 264 12.42 -2.91 17.94
N ASP A 265 11.76 -3.81 18.66
CA ASP A 265 12.19 -4.10 20.02
C ASP A 265 13.58 -4.71 19.88
N VAL A 266 14.60 -3.93 20.20
CA VAL A 266 15.92 -4.51 20.46
C VAL A 266 15.72 -5.29 21.75
N PRO A 267 15.96 -6.62 21.79
CA PRO A 267 16.06 -7.29 23.07
C PRO A 267 17.08 -6.50 23.89
N HIS A 268 16.66 -5.97 25.03
CA HIS A 268 17.62 -5.50 26.03
C HIS A 268 18.33 -6.77 26.51
N ASP A 269 19.44 -7.13 25.86
CA ASP A 269 20.41 -8.04 26.44
C ASP A 269 20.97 -7.35 27.69
N ALA A 270 20.54 -7.83 28.85
CA ALA A 270 21.15 -7.63 30.15
C ALA A 270 21.22 -8.99 30.86
#